data_AF-A0A7Z9RAJ3-F1
#
_entry.id   AF-A0A7Z9RAJ3-F1
#
_cell.length_a   1.000
_cell.length_b   1.000
_cell.length_c   1.000
_cell.angle_alpha   90.00
_cell.angle_beta   90.00
_cell.angle_gamma   90.00
#
_symmetry.space_group_name_H-M   'P 1'
#
loop_
_entity.id
_entity.type
_entity.pdbx_description
1 polymer ?
#
loop_
_entity_poly.entity_id
_entity_poly.type
_entity_poly.pdbx_seq_one_letter_code
_entity_poly.pdbx_strand_id
1 'polypeptide(L)'
;MILETQYQHRTDSIEEKIQLLSEAYRLGEIDLAMSLSESIKDTLTFEREIEDPAENHILGLETTGEVSDLPESWLKWAEGWKFFKVIALEESIGLDRFQEPVDLPISFEEGHNLQREVRVARLEATTGQLFETVSQIYNEIYRCGKRHCHLTFLADVLANSRTIYFIFYGNPNAELPNYLSDLQTDGEGVGLRIENHHYAADLSHQMGQLERLTYKRAHGLELFAGGEGHGEPPNVDWAHDYLASNNFQKFRVTNWSTCPNYEVIKGPVCVYVRRWGFPHSPIHPLFSPSRMHIDVTYKFYAGLPYFIKEGRMEVIKDFELNYLRDDEWVFSGYAFTDTVWIDSDGKLHEGEVPSSHQDDLWGVGFFNQQSRDAFIAIWLEHQAENFDVLYHSGAPTLNYNGHGQLWSRWAARNSPRFRAGTSLRQKNAYLISPYFVQSGRKEVQDVRLSLLNPLKVNAEINLENEFFHQIPSKSRGRLVTKTENTTAIKQSVWKALRSVRDEMFYAVDANVVDMGYIYDVSIRGGIIHILMTMPHRGRPKYGFIANPIRDRLLKLDGIREVIVDFTWEPKWSPARLTDAGRRAMGLSFL
;
A
#
# COMPACT_ATOMS: atom_id res chain seq x y z
N MET A 1 44.43 11.34 -3.65
CA MET A 1 43.26 11.12 -2.78
C MET A 1 42.27 12.22 -3.06
N ILE A 2 41.03 11.85 -3.39
CA ILE A 2 39.92 12.80 -3.50
C ILE A 2 39.44 13.07 -2.06
N LEU A 3 39.18 14.33 -1.72
CA LEU A 3 38.54 14.68 -0.45
C LEU A 3 37.01 14.52 -0.60
N GLU A 4 36.37 13.81 0.32
CA GLU A 4 34.92 13.49 0.28
C GLU A 4 34.02 14.69 0.69
N THR A 5 34.11 15.77 -0.08
CA THR A 5 33.43 17.05 0.19
C THR A 5 32.01 17.13 -0.37
N GLN A 6 31.66 16.31 -1.36
CA GLN A 6 30.35 16.31 -2.02
C GLN A 6 29.70 14.92 -1.93
N TYR A 7 28.38 14.86 -2.12
CA TYR A 7 27.61 13.60 -2.09
C TYR A 7 28.18 12.56 -3.05
N GLN A 8 28.47 12.95 -4.30
CA GLN A 8 29.03 12.08 -5.33
C GLN A 8 30.42 11.51 -5.00
N HIS A 9 31.14 12.07 -4.01
CA HIS A 9 32.41 11.50 -3.56
C HIS A 9 32.23 10.42 -2.49
N ARG A 10 31.01 10.29 -1.94
CA ARG A 10 30.66 9.39 -0.81
C ARG A 10 29.85 8.17 -1.26
N THR A 11 29.49 8.10 -2.54
CA THR A 11 28.82 6.97 -3.16
C THR A 11 29.29 6.80 -4.60
N ASP A 12 29.52 5.56 -5.01
CA ASP A 12 29.82 5.23 -6.40
C ASP A 12 28.53 5.17 -7.23
N SER A 13 28.63 5.43 -8.53
CA SER A 13 27.49 5.31 -9.44
C SER A 13 27.17 3.85 -9.76
N ILE A 14 25.96 3.59 -10.25
CA ILE A 14 25.57 2.27 -10.74
C ILE A 14 26.48 1.81 -11.88
N GLU A 15 26.85 2.70 -12.80
CA GLU A 15 27.72 2.39 -13.94
C GLU A 15 29.11 1.95 -13.49
N GLU A 16 29.70 2.62 -12.50
CA GLU A 16 30.99 2.25 -11.93
C GLU A 16 30.92 0.87 -11.28
N LYS A 17 29.88 0.62 -10.46
CA LYS A 17 29.68 -0.69 -9.82
C LYS A 17 29.44 -1.80 -10.85
N ILE A 18 28.74 -1.54 -11.94
CA ILE A 18 28.54 -2.50 -13.05
C ILE A 18 29.87 -2.83 -13.74
N GLN A 19 30.73 -1.83 -13.97
CA GLN A 19 32.06 -2.05 -14.54
C GLN A 19 32.92 -2.91 -13.61
N LEU A 20 32.93 -2.61 -12.32
CA LEU A 20 33.62 -3.40 -11.30
C LEU A 20 33.09 -4.84 -11.25
N LEU A 21 31.76 -5.01 -11.30
CA LEU A 21 31.11 -6.32 -11.30
C LEU A 21 31.54 -7.14 -12.53
N SER A 22 31.54 -6.50 -13.69
CA SER A 22 31.93 -7.13 -14.96
C SER A 22 33.38 -7.57 -14.95
N GLU A 23 34.28 -6.75 -14.39
CA GLU A 23 35.69 -7.07 -14.26
C GLU A 23 35.93 -8.19 -13.25
N ALA A 24 35.34 -8.13 -12.06
CA ALA A 24 35.41 -9.17 -11.05
C ALA A 24 34.95 -10.53 -11.61
N TYR A 25 33.83 -10.53 -12.35
CA TYR A 25 33.33 -11.72 -13.03
C TYR A 25 34.31 -12.25 -14.09
N ARG A 26 34.89 -11.36 -14.92
CA ARG A 26 35.86 -11.73 -15.96
C ARG A 26 37.13 -12.36 -15.36
N LEU A 27 37.55 -11.90 -14.19
CA LEU A 27 38.71 -12.42 -13.45
C LEU A 27 38.40 -13.71 -12.64
N GLY A 28 37.12 -14.09 -12.52
CA GLY A 28 36.71 -15.26 -11.74
C GLY A 28 36.59 -14.99 -10.23
N GLU A 29 36.55 -13.72 -9.82
CA GLU A 29 36.41 -13.29 -8.43
C GLU A 29 34.94 -13.31 -8.00
N ILE A 30 34.38 -14.52 -7.86
CA ILE A 30 32.93 -14.72 -7.67
C ILE A 30 32.41 -14.05 -6.40
N ASP A 31 33.12 -14.16 -5.28
CA ASP A 31 32.70 -13.54 -4.01
C ASP A 31 32.61 -12.01 -4.13
N LEU A 32 33.57 -11.38 -4.82
CA LEU A 32 33.56 -9.95 -5.09
C LEU A 32 32.38 -9.56 -5.99
N ALA A 33 32.12 -10.34 -7.05
CA ALA A 33 30.97 -10.13 -7.92
C ALA A 33 29.64 -10.23 -7.17
N MET A 34 29.52 -11.14 -6.19
CA MET A 34 28.34 -11.23 -5.32
C MET A 34 28.17 -9.98 -4.47
N SER A 35 29.23 -9.52 -3.79
CA SER A 35 29.18 -8.31 -2.97
C SER A 35 28.87 -7.04 -3.80
N LEU A 36 29.40 -6.94 -5.02
CA LEU A 36 29.09 -5.83 -5.92
C LEU A 36 27.62 -5.85 -6.39
N SER A 37 27.06 -7.04 -6.60
CA SER A 37 25.63 -7.19 -6.94
C SER A 37 24.72 -6.73 -5.79
N GLU A 38 25.07 -7.03 -4.55
CA GLU A 38 24.36 -6.52 -3.35
C GLU A 38 24.49 -4.99 -3.27
N SER A 39 25.69 -4.44 -3.47
CA SER A 39 25.91 -2.99 -3.46
C SER A 39 25.13 -2.24 -4.54
N ILE A 40 24.95 -2.85 -5.73
CA ILE A 40 24.10 -2.32 -6.80
C ILE A 40 22.64 -2.30 -6.35
N LYS A 41 22.17 -3.39 -5.72
CA LYS A 41 20.80 -3.47 -5.19
C LYS A 41 20.51 -2.39 -4.15
N ASP A 42 21.46 -2.13 -3.24
CA ASP A 42 21.31 -1.08 -2.23
C ASP A 42 21.20 0.31 -2.87
N THR A 43 22.04 0.61 -3.86
CA THR A 43 21.97 1.90 -4.59
C THR A 43 20.67 2.04 -5.37
N LEU A 44 20.23 1.00 -6.09
CA LEU A 44 18.93 1.01 -6.80
C LEU A 44 17.75 1.16 -5.84
N THR A 45 17.84 0.60 -4.64
CA THR A 45 16.80 0.75 -3.61
C THR A 45 16.74 2.21 -3.14
N PHE A 46 17.89 2.83 -2.88
CA PHE A 46 17.96 4.25 -2.54
C PHE A 46 17.44 5.14 -3.67
N GLU A 47 17.87 4.91 -4.92
CA GLU A 47 17.38 5.64 -6.10
C GLU A 47 15.86 5.54 -6.24
N ARG A 48 15.28 4.36 -6.01
CA ARG A 48 13.81 4.19 -6.01
C ARG A 48 13.12 5.04 -4.94
N GLU A 49 13.69 5.14 -3.74
CA GLU A 49 13.12 5.93 -2.63
C GLU A 49 13.14 7.45 -2.89
N ILE A 50 14.03 7.93 -3.76
CA ILE A 50 14.15 9.36 -4.10
C ILE A 50 13.45 9.73 -5.41
N GLU A 51 13.30 8.80 -6.35
CA GLU A 51 12.83 9.09 -7.71
C GLU A 51 11.46 8.52 -8.08
N ASP A 52 10.80 7.74 -7.20
CA ASP A 52 9.70 6.80 -7.54
C ASP A 52 9.02 7.11 -8.88
N PRO A 53 9.26 6.28 -9.92
CA PRO A 53 8.84 6.56 -11.29
C PRO A 53 7.31 6.54 -11.50
N ALA A 54 6.52 6.22 -10.49
CA ALA A 54 5.07 6.26 -10.57
C ALA A 54 4.53 7.68 -10.33
N GLU A 55 4.37 8.46 -11.41
CA GLU A 55 3.14 9.24 -11.62
C GLU A 55 3.05 9.84 -13.03
N ASN A 56 2.13 9.29 -13.83
CA ASN A 56 1.45 10.03 -14.87
C ASN A 56 0.09 10.43 -14.27
N HIS A 57 -0.12 11.72 -14.01
CA HIS A 57 -1.32 12.37 -13.44
C HIS A 57 -1.33 12.51 -11.91
N ILE A 58 -0.51 13.44 -11.40
CA ILE A 58 -0.89 14.18 -10.19
C ILE A 58 -2.23 14.85 -10.50
N LEU A 59 -3.27 14.57 -9.72
CA LEU A 59 -4.52 15.34 -9.80
C LEU A 59 -4.15 16.82 -9.66
N GLY A 60 -4.73 17.70 -10.47
CA GLY A 60 -4.47 19.15 -10.50
C GLY A 60 -4.87 19.91 -9.24
N LEU A 61 -4.52 19.39 -8.06
CA LEU A 61 -4.67 19.97 -6.73
C LEU A 61 -3.59 21.02 -6.46
N GLU A 62 -3.27 21.81 -7.49
CA GLU A 62 -2.29 22.90 -7.42
C GLU A 62 -2.83 24.06 -6.56
N THR A 63 -4.16 24.21 -6.47
CA THR A 63 -4.77 25.30 -5.68
C THR A 63 -4.71 24.99 -4.19
N THR A 64 -3.76 25.63 -3.52
CA THR A 64 -3.64 25.66 -2.06
C THR A 64 -4.38 26.90 -1.53
N GLY A 65 -5.27 26.72 -0.55
CA GLY A 65 -5.88 27.80 0.22
C GLY A 65 -5.19 28.00 1.57
N GLU A 66 -5.18 29.23 2.09
CA GLU A 66 -4.71 29.50 3.44
C GLU A 66 -5.85 29.32 4.45
N VAL A 67 -5.58 28.63 5.56
CA VAL A 67 -6.59 28.40 6.60
C VAL A 67 -7.19 29.72 7.11
N SER A 68 -6.42 30.82 7.12
CA SER A 68 -6.89 32.16 7.46
C SER A 68 -8.05 32.68 6.59
N ASP A 69 -8.22 32.14 5.39
CA ASP A 69 -9.30 32.53 4.47
C ASP A 69 -10.61 31.78 4.75
N LEU A 70 -10.59 30.79 5.65
CA LEU A 70 -11.78 30.01 5.99
C LEU A 70 -12.76 30.79 6.88
N PRO A 71 -14.07 30.47 6.82
CA PRO A 71 -15.05 31.00 7.77
C PRO A 71 -14.67 30.75 9.23
N GLU A 72 -15.07 31.64 10.15
CA GLU A 72 -14.73 31.58 11.58
C GLU A 72 -15.04 30.23 12.24
N SER A 73 -16.14 29.60 11.85
CA SER A 73 -16.53 28.28 12.36
C SER A 73 -15.54 27.17 11.97
N TRP A 74 -14.88 27.28 10.82
CA TRP A 74 -13.89 26.31 10.35
C TRP A 74 -12.47 26.67 10.80
N LEU A 75 -12.16 27.96 11.02
CA LEU A 75 -10.89 28.39 11.64
C LEU A 75 -10.64 27.70 12.98
N LYS A 76 -11.67 27.63 13.82
CA LYS A 76 -11.59 26.93 15.11
C LYS A 76 -11.38 25.42 14.95
N TRP A 77 -11.96 24.84 13.91
CA TRP A 77 -11.84 23.41 13.62
C TRP A 77 -10.41 23.07 13.14
N ALA A 78 -9.85 23.92 12.27
CA ALA A 78 -8.54 23.79 11.65
C ALA A 78 -7.39 24.44 12.45
N GLU A 79 -7.61 24.76 13.73
CA GLU A 79 -6.64 25.49 14.55
C GLU A 79 -5.25 24.80 14.56
N GLY A 80 -4.22 25.54 14.13
CA GLY A 80 -2.84 25.07 14.05
C GLY A 80 -2.40 24.58 12.67
N TRP A 81 -3.34 24.32 11.76
CA TRP A 81 -3.04 24.09 10.34
C TRP A 81 -2.89 25.42 9.61
N LYS A 82 -2.03 25.45 8.59
CA LYS A 82 -1.76 26.65 7.79
C LYS A 82 -2.49 26.63 6.46
N PHE A 83 -2.61 25.45 5.85
CA PHE A 83 -3.05 25.30 4.48
C PHE A 83 -4.11 24.22 4.36
N PHE A 84 -4.90 24.32 3.29
CA PHE A 84 -5.82 23.27 2.89
C PHE A 84 -5.90 23.13 1.37
N LYS A 85 -6.33 21.95 0.91
CA LYS A 85 -6.75 21.67 -0.47
C LYS A 85 -8.19 21.12 -0.43
N VAL A 86 -8.92 21.19 -1.55
CA VAL A 86 -10.32 20.76 -1.61
C VAL A 86 -10.52 19.82 -2.79
N ILE A 87 -11.27 18.75 -2.57
CA ILE A 87 -11.73 17.81 -3.60
C ILE A 87 -13.23 17.58 -3.48
N ALA A 88 -13.83 17.16 -4.58
CA ALA A 88 -15.21 16.72 -4.64
C ALA A 88 -15.23 15.33 -5.24
N LEU A 89 -15.99 14.46 -4.58
CA LEU A 89 -16.22 13.10 -5.03
C LEU A 89 -17.64 13.02 -5.61
N GLU A 90 -17.74 12.52 -6.83
CA GLU A 90 -18.98 12.42 -7.59
C GLU A 90 -19.34 10.95 -7.85
N GLU A 91 -20.59 10.61 -7.52
CA GLU A 91 -21.19 9.31 -7.80
C GLU A 91 -22.08 9.43 -9.05
N SER A 92 -21.84 8.60 -10.06
CA SER A 92 -22.49 8.75 -11.38
C SER A 92 -23.25 7.53 -11.88
N ILE A 93 -23.33 6.45 -11.10
CA ILE A 93 -23.99 5.21 -11.51
C ILE A 93 -25.24 4.88 -10.68
N GLY A 94 -25.60 5.73 -9.72
CA GLY A 94 -26.87 5.66 -9.00
C GLY A 94 -26.88 4.66 -7.84
N LEU A 95 -25.73 4.41 -7.22
CA LEU A 95 -25.59 3.52 -6.06
C LEU A 95 -24.98 4.29 -4.90
N ASP A 96 -25.54 4.10 -3.70
CA ASP A 96 -24.91 4.66 -2.49
C ASP A 96 -23.54 4.03 -2.28
N ARG A 97 -22.53 4.87 -2.06
CA ARG A 97 -21.17 4.49 -1.75
C ARG A 97 -20.91 4.70 -0.28
N PHE A 98 -20.57 3.62 0.41
CA PHE A 98 -20.19 3.66 1.81
C PHE A 98 -18.81 3.05 1.96
N GLN A 99 -17.95 3.77 2.66
CA GLN A 99 -16.57 3.38 2.91
C GLN A 99 -15.80 3.00 1.63
N GLU A 100 -16.10 3.66 0.50
CA GLU A 100 -15.39 3.39 -0.75
C GLU A 100 -13.95 3.87 -0.63
N PRO A 101 -12.92 3.03 -0.87
CA PRO A 101 -11.54 3.47 -0.82
C PRO A 101 -11.25 4.47 -1.92
N VAL A 102 -10.82 5.65 -1.51
CA VAL A 102 -10.32 6.70 -2.40
C VAL A 102 -8.84 6.83 -2.13
N ASP A 103 -8.03 6.58 -3.16
CA ASP A 103 -6.57 6.64 -3.10
C ASP A 103 -6.05 7.62 -4.16
N LEU A 104 -5.43 8.70 -3.71
CA LEU A 104 -5.13 9.86 -4.55
C LEU A 104 -3.64 10.20 -4.50
N PRO A 105 -3.00 10.31 -5.68
CA PRO A 105 -1.70 10.96 -5.78
C PRO A 105 -1.85 12.46 -5.49
N ILE A 106 -1.09 12.98 -4.52
CA ILE A 106 -1.15 14.38 -4.10
C ILE A 106 0.24 14.91 -3.73
N SER A 107 0.45 16.21 -3.95
CA SER A 107 1.68 16.89 -3.55
C SER A 107 1.42 18.06 -2.61
N PHE A 108 2.40 18.38 -1.76
CA PHE A 108 2.36 19.47 -0.78
C PHE A 108 3.60 20.34 -0.87
N GLU A 109 3.40 21.65 -0.82
CA GLU A 109 4.46 22.67 -0.88
C GLU A 109 5.19 22.83 0.47
N GLU A 110 4.51 22.57 1.58
CA GLU A 110 5.05 22.60 2.94
C GLU A 110 4.69 21.33 3.72
N GLY A 111 5.45 21.06 4.78
CA GLY A 111 5.20 19.97 5.72
C GLY A 111 6.49 19.32 6.18
N HIS A 112 6.57 18.93 7.45
CA HIS A 112 7.74 18.21 7.96
C HIS A 112 7.54 16.69 7.93
N ASN A 113 6.35 16.22 8.29
CA ASN A 113 5.99 14.79 8.26
C ASN A 113 4.52 14.64 7.87
N LEU A 114 4.24 14.25 6.63
CA LEU A 114 2.88 14.25 6.09
C LEU A 114 1.93 13.29 6.82
N GLN A 115 2.41 12.12 7.23
CA GLN A 115 1.62 11.15 8.01
C GLN A 115 1.12 11.72 9.34
N ARG A 116 1.89 12.63 9.93
CA ARG A 116 1.51 13.31 11.17
C ARG A 116 0.63 14.52 10.92
N GLU A 117 0.87 15.26 9.86
CA GLU A 117 0.32 16.60 9.64
C GLU A 117 -0.95 16.63 8.78
N VAL A 118 -1.11 15.70 7.84
CA VAL A 118 -2.27 15.70 6.94
C VAL A 118 -3.53 15.23 7.67
N ARG A 119 -4.65 15.94 7.45
CA ARG A 119 -5.99 15.58 7.96
C ARG A 119 -7.03 15.74 6.86
N VAL A 120 -7.94 14.78 6.74
CA VAL A 120 -9.05 14.83 5.79
C VAL A 120 -10.34 15.13 6.55
N ALA A 121 -11.19 15.99 6.00
CA ALA A 121 -12.49 16.32 6.56
C ALA A 121 -13.56 16.33 5.48
N ARG A 122 -14.64 15.59 5.69
CA ARG A 122 -15.85 15.65 4.88
C ARG A 122 -16.70 16.86 5.27
N LEU A 123 -17.20 17.60 4.28
CA LEU A 123 -18.23 18.61 4.47
C LEU A 123 -19.62 17.98 4.40
N GLU A 124 -20.44 18.17 5.44
CA GLU A 124 -21.85 17.78 5.42
C GLU A 124 -22.70 18.87 4.75
N ALA A 125 -23.27 18.56 3.59
CA ALA A 125 -23.99 19.53 2.76
C ALA A 125 -25.19 20.19 3.46
N THR A 126 -25.88 19.49 4.36
CA THR A 126 -27.07 20.02 5.04
C THR A 126 -26.74 20.97 6.19
N THR A 127 -25.65 20.71 6.92
CA THR A 127 -25.32 21.46 8.14
C THR A 127 -24.14 22.42 7.95
N GLY A 128 -23.36 22.27 6.89
CA GLY A 128 -22.11 23.00 6.67
C GLY A 128 -21.01 22.65 7.66
N GLN A 129 -21.14 21.54 8.41
CA GLN A 129 -20.15 21.09 9.39
C GLN A 129 -19.08 20.20 8.74
N LEU A 130 -17.85 20.31 9.27
CA LEU A 130 -16.73 19.45 8.91
C LEU A 130 -16.62 18.26 9.87
N PHE A 131 -16.50 17.07 9.30
CA PHE A 131 -16.28 15.82 10.02
C PHE A 131 -14.96 15.22 9.58
N GLU A 132 -14.07 14.95 10.54
CA GLU A 132 -12.81 14.30 10.22
C GLU A 132 -13.03 12.89 9.69
N THR A 133 -12.34 12.55 8.61
CA THR A 133 -12.33 11.24 7.99
C THR A 133 -10.99 10.55 8.28
N VAL A 134 -11.05 9.28 8.69
CA VAL A 134 -9.85 8.46 8.87
C VAL A 134 -9.08 8.43 7.56
N SER A 135 -7.81 8.80 7.62
CA SER A 135 -6.95 8.92 6.45
C SER A 135 -5.57 8.34 6.72
N GLN A 136 -4.86 8.05 5.64
CA GLN A 136 -3.56 7.41 5.65
C GLN A 136 -2.69 7.99 4.53
N ILE A 137 -1.42 8.27 4.84
CA ILE A 137 -0.41 8.73 3.89
C ILE A 137 0.67 7.67 3.72
N TYR A 138 1.07 7.38 2.48
CA TYR A 138 2.18 6.49 2.16
C TYR A 138 2.89 6.88 0.85
N ASN A 139 4.00 6.20 0.54
CA ASN A 139 4.87 6.47 -0.61
C ASN A 139 5.25 7.95 -0.72
N GLU A 140 5.70 8.51 0.40
CA GLU A 140 6.18 9.89 0.42
C GLU A 140 7.53 9.99 -0.31
N ILE A 141 7.60 10.88 -1.29
CA ILE A 141 8.80 11.23 -2.08
C ILE A 141 8.97 12.74 -2.04
N TYR A 142 10.21 13.23 -2.11
CA TYR A 142 10.50 14.64 -2.24
C TYR A 142 11.13 14.90 -3.59
N ARG A 143 10.53 15.78 -4.39
CA ARG A 143 11.00 16.10 -5.75
C ARG A 143 10.62 17.53 -6.12
N CYS A 144 11.52 18.24 -6.78
CA CYS A 144 11.26 19.59 -7.30
C CYS A 144 10.73 20.58 -6.23
N GLY A 145 11.16 20.43 -4.97
CA GLY A 145 10.73 21.29 -3.86
C GLY A 145 9.33 20.98 -3.30
N LYS A 146 8.66 19.91 -3.76
CA LYS A 146 7.38 19.45 -3.23
C LYS A 146 7.50 18.04 -2.64
N ARG A 147 6.64 17.72 -1.66
CA ARG A 147 6.47 16.36 -1.14
C ARG A 147 5.30 15.70 -1.86
N HIS A 148 5.55 14.62 -2.58
CA HIS A 148 4.55 13.80 -3.27
C HIS A 148 4.21 12.59 -2.40
N CYS A 149 2.96 12.15 -2.38
CA CYS A 149 2.54 10.96 -1.65
C CYS A 149 1.17 10.46 -2.13
N HIS A 150 0.82 9.26 -1.71
CA HIS A 150 -0.54 8.75 -1.78
C HIS A 150 -1.32 9.12 -0.52
N LEU A 151 -2.50 9.72 -0.70
CA LEU A 151 -3.50 9.94 0.35
C LEU A 151 -4.67 8.98 0.14
N THR A 152 -4.88 8.09 1.10
CA THR A 152 -6.01 7.16 1.11
C THR A 152 -6.98 7.44 2.25
N PHE A 153 -8.28 7.40 1.97
CA PHE A 153 -9.35 7.48 2.96
C PHE A 153 -10.59 6.71 2.47
N LEU A 154 -11.53 6.44 3.38
CA LEU A 154 -12.79 5.79 3.04
C LEU A 154 -13.88 6.86 2.90
N ALA A 155 -14.51 6.91 1.73
CA ALA A 155 -15.48 7.93 1.37
C ALA A 155 -16.92 7.41 1.43
N ASP A 156 -17.82 8.27 1.93
CA ASP A 156 -19.26 8.07 1.82
C ASP A 156 -19.83 9.10 0.85
N VAL A 157 -20.51 8.65 -0.20
CA VAL A 157 -21.14 9.49 -1.24
C VAL A 157 -22.47 8.84 -1.65
N LEU A 158 -23.57 9.56 -1.54
CA LEU A 158 -24.89 9.04 -1.89
C LEU A 158 -25.07 8.92 -3.41
N ALA A 159 -26.00 8.08 -3.84
CA ALA A 159 -26.33 7.88 -5.24
C ALA A 159 -26.60 9.20 -5.98
N ASN A 160 -26.00 9.36 -7.17
CA ASN A 160 -26.12 10.55 -8.03
C ASN A 160 -25.83 11.88 -7.31
N SER A 161 -24.94 11.86 -6.32
CA SER A 161 -24.61 13.02 -5.51
C SER A 161 -23.13 13.39 -5.59
N ARG A 162 -22.81 14.52 -4.98
CA ARG A 162 -21.45 15.06 -4.89
C ARG A 162 -21.14 15.43 -3.45
N THR A 163 -19.99 15.02 -2.95
CA THR A 163 -19.54 15.28 -1.57
C THR A 163 -18.18 15.95 -1.56
N ILE A 164 -18.02 17.02 -0.77
CA ILE A 164 -16.79 17.82 -0.70
C ILE A 164 -15.93 17.34 0.48
N TYR A 165 -14.62 17.26 0.26
CA TYR A 165 -13.63 16.97 1.27
C TYR A 165 -12.53 18.04 1.29
N PHE A 166 -12.10 18.40 2.49
CA PHE A 166 -10.97 19.28 2.77
C PHE A 166 -9.78 18.45 3.23
N ILE A 167 -8.58 18.82 2.76
CA ILE A 167 -7.32 18.18 3.10
C ILE A 167 -6.43 19.25 3.74
N PHE A 168 -6.29 19.21 5.06
CA PHE A 168 -5.52 20.19 5.84
C PHE A 168 -4.09 19.71 6.03
N TYR A 169 -3.11 20.62 5.93
CA TYR A 169 -1.69 20.33 6.17
C TYR A 169 -0.91 21.55 6.72
N GLY A 170 0.40 21.36 6.99
CA GLY A 170 1.31 22.42 7.44
C GLY A 170 1.30 22.71 8.95
N ASN A 171 0.96 21.71 9.78
CA ASN A 171 0.95 21.83 11.24
C ASN A 171 2.15 21.09 11.87
N PRO A 172 3.31 21.73 12.08
CA PRO A 172 4.50 21.06 12.63
C PRO A 172 4.33 20.55 14.08
N ASN A 173 3.28 20.99 14.78
CA ASN A 173 2.97 20.57 16.15
C ASN A 173 1.86 19.51 16.23
N ALA A 174 1.35 19.04 15.09
CA ALA A 174 0.40 17.94 15.04
C ALA A 174 0.99 16.70 15.71
N GLU A 175 0.14 15.91 16.38
CA GLU A 175 0.49 14.57 16.85
C GLU A 175 0.15 13.57 15.75
N LEU A 176 0.77 12.40 15.79
CA LEU A 176 0.39 11.28 14.92
C LEU A 176 -1.08 10.95 15.21
N PRO A 177 -1.94 10.87 14.17
CA PRO A 177 -3.34 10.59 14.40
C PRO A 177 -3.50 9.20 15.04
N ASN A 178 -4.31 9.12 16.08
CA ASN A 178 -4.71 7.86 16.70
C ASN A 178 -6.13 7.51 16.23
N TYR A 179 -6.23 7.06 14.98
CA TYR A 179 -7.50 6.66 14.39
C TYR A 179 -7.94 5.30 14.92
N LEU A 180 -9.23 5.19 15.25
CA LEU A 180 -9.86 3.90 15.48
C LEU A 180 -10.09 3.25 14.11
N SER A 181 -9.54 2.05 13.94
CA SER A 181 -9.75 1.22 12.76
C SER A 181 -10.01 -0.21 13.20
N ASP A 182 -10.85 -0.91 12.46
CA ASP A 182 -11.02 -2.36 12.59
C ASP A 182 -9.91 -3.14 11.87
N LEU A 183 -9.14 -2.48 11.00
CA LEU A 183 -8.01 -3.06 10.29
C LEU A 183 -6.81 -3.20 11.23
N GLN A 184 -6.44 -4.43 11.51
CA GLN A 184 -5.34 -4.79 12.39
C GLN A 184 -4.32 -5.61 11.64
N THR A 185 -3.06 -5.46 12.02
CA THR A 185 -1.93 -6.19 11.44
C THR A 185 -1.04 -6.72 12.53
N ASP A 186 -0.65 -7.98 12.40
CA ASP A 186 0.39 -8.62 13.21
C ASP A 186 1.46 -9.23 12.30
N GLY A 187 2.72 -9.24 12.75
CA GLY A 187 3.87 -9.71 11.98
C GLY A 187 4.76 -8.60 11.38
N GLU A 188 5.79 -9.05 10.64
CA GLU A 188 6.82 -8.20 10.03
C GLU A 188 7.07 -8.56 8.56
N GLY A 189 7.50 -7.56 7.77
CA GLY A 189 7.78 -7.76 6.35
C GLY A 189 6.53 -8.23 5.60
N VAL A 190 6.69 -9.21 4.70
CA VAL A 190 5.57 -9.77 3.91
C VAL A 190 4.72 -10.79 4.67
N GLY A 191 5.22 -11.30 5.80
CA GLY A 191 4.53 -12.29 6.63
C GLY A 191 3.63 -11.61 7.64
N LEU A 192 2.45 -11.22 7.18
CA LEU A 192 1.47 -10.49 7.99
C LEU A 192 0.19 -11.30 8.15
N ARG A 193 -0.37 -11.27 9.36
CA ARG A 193 -1.79 -11.50 9.58
C ARG A 193 -2.50 -10.16 9.49
N ILE A 194 -3.42 -10.04 8.54
CA ILE A 194 -4.17 -8.81 8.26
C ILE A 194 -5.64 -9.09 8.46
N GLU A 195 -6.28 -8.42 9.40
CA GLU A 195 -7.69 -8.68 9.71
C GLU A 195 -8.51 -7.41 9.82
N ASN A 196 -9.77 -7.50 9.44
CA ASN A 196 -10.78 -6.48 9.67
C ASN A 196 -11.99 -7.12 10.36
N HIS A 197 -13.16 -6.50 10.37
CA HIS A 197 -14.34 -7.12 10.98
C HIS A 197 -14.93 -8.31 10.20
N HIS A 198 -14.62 -8.44 8.90
CA HIS A 198 -15.16 -9.49 8.02
C HIS A 198 -14.26 -10.72 7.93
N TYR A 199 -12.94 -10.55 7.88
CA TYR A 199 -12.00 -11.65 7.66
C TYR A 199 -10.63 -11.41 8.30
N ALA A 200 -9.84 -12.48 8.39
CA ALA A 200 -8.41 -12.46 8.66
C ALA A 200 -7.66 -13.21 7.55
N ALA A 201 -6.69 -12.53 6.93
CA ALA A 201 -5.84 -13.02 5.86
C ALA A 201 -4.42 -13.26 6.40
N ASP A 202 -3.94 -14.50 6.34
CA ASP A 202 -2.60 -14.86 6.77
C ASP A 202 -1.69 -14.99 5.55
N LEU A 203 -0.71 -14.09 5.44
CA LEU A 203 0.29 -14.09 4.38
C LEU A 203 1.54 -14.87 4.80
N SER A 204 2.11 -15.61 3.85
CA SER A 204 3.33 -16.39 4.06
C SER A 204 4.49 -15.54 4.54
N HIS A 205 5.15 -15.95 5.63
CA HIS A 205 6.41 -15.35 6.07
C HIS A 205 7.53 -15.49 5.04
N GLN A 206 7.47 -16.50 4.19
CA GLN A 206 8.51 -16.78 3.20
C GLN A 206 8.39 -15.86 1.98
N MET A 207 7.20 -15.75 1.41
CA MET A 207 7.00 -15.13 0.10
C MET A 207 5.77 -14.21 -0.01
N GLY A 208 4.99 -14.05 1.06
CA GLY A 208 3.86 -13.11 1.12
C GLY A 208 2.60 -13.49 0.35
N GLN A 209 2.50 -14.70 -0.24
CA GLN A 209 1.23 -15.18 -0.81
C GLN A 209 0.24 -15.49 0.31
N LEU A 210 -1.05 -15.40 -0.02
CA LEU A 210 -2.12 -15.72 0.91
C LEU A 210 -2.14 -17.22 1.22
N GLU A 211 -1.88 -17.58 2.49
CA GLU A 211 -1.85 -18.96 2.96
C GLU A 211 -3.20 -19.42 3.49
N ARG A 212 -3.85 -18.56 4.27
CA ARG A 212 -5.15 -18.84 4.89
C ARG A 212 -6.04 -17.61 4.86
N LEU A 213 -7.34 -17.86 4.85
CA LEU A 213 -8.36 -16.82 4.97
C LEU A 213 -9.47 -17.29 5.91
N THR A 214 -9.62 -16.62 7.05
CA THR A 214 -10.62 -16.93 8.08
C THR A 214 -11.78 -15.93 8.04
N TYR A 215 -13.01 -16.42 8.03
CA TYR A 215 -14.22 -15.59 8.06
C TYR A 215 -14.53 -15.20 9.52
N LYS A 216 -14.68 -13.91 9.82
CA LYS A 216 -14.92 -13.40 11.18
C LYS A 216 -16.42 -13.25 11.45
N ARG A 217 -17.08 -14.40 11.63
CA ARG A 217 -18.47 -14.49 12.08
C ARG A 217 -18.71 -15.77 12.89
N ALA A 218 -19.89 -15.90 13.49
CA ALA A 218 -20.25 -17.12 14.23
C ALA A 218 -20.16 -18.34 13.30
N HIS A 219 -19.35 -19.33 13.68
CA HIS A 219 -19.04 -20.52 12.87
C HIS A 219 -18.43 -20.22 11.49
N GLY A 220 -17.62 -19.15 11.39
CA GLY A 220 -16.95 -18.77 10.16
C GLY A 220 -16.03 -19.85 9.60
N LEU A 221 -16.02 -19.97 8.28
CA LEU A 221 -15.15 -20.86 7.53
C LEU A 221 -13.68 -20.42 7.64
N GLU A 222 -12.75 -21.37 7.62
CA GLU A 222 -11.35 -21.11 7.31
C GLU A 222 -11.02 -21.76 5.96
N LEU A 223 -10.56 -20.94 5.02
CA LEU A 223 -10.02 -21.39 3.75
C LEU A 223 -8.51 -21.59 3.89
N PHE A 224 -8.06 -22.77 3.51
CA PHE A 224 -6.65 -23.14 3.48
C PHE A 224 -6.44 -24.20 2.39
N ALA A 225 -5.21 -24.36 1.92
CA ALA A 225 -4.82 -25.47 1.07
C ALA A 225 -4.12 -26.55 1.91
N GLY A 226 -4.83 -27.64 2.22
CA GLY A 226 -4.30 -28.84 2.86
C GLY A 226 -4.34 -30.06 1.93
N GLY A 227 -3.21 -30.74 1.74
CA GLY A 227 -3.13 -31.95 0.92
C GLY A 227 -1.68 -32.36 0.64
N GLU A 228 -1.50 -33.51 -0.02
CA GLU A 228 -0.17 -34.00 -0.45
C GLU A 228 0.36 -33.30 -1.72
N GLY A 229 -0.36 -32.27 -2.21
CA GLY A 229 -0.03 -31.53 -3.42
C GLY A 229 1.34 -30.85 -3.34
N HIS A 230 2.22 -31.23 -4.27
CA HIS A 230 3.50 -30.62 -4.64
C HIS A 230 4.20 -29.80 -3.54
N GLY A 231 4.91 -30.50 -2.63
CA GLY A 231 5.63 -29.93 -1.50
C GLY A 231 6.31 -28.57 -1.78
N GLU A 232 5.67 -27.53 -1.24
CA GLU A 232 6.04 -26.12 -1.13
C GLU A 232 5.03 -25.56 -0.10
N PRO A 233 5.34 -24.52 0.72
CA PRO A 233 4.49 -24.15 1.86
C PRO A 233 3.01 -23.95 1.44
N PRO A 234 2.06 -24.59 2.14
CA PRO A 234 0.66 -24.63 1.71
C PRO A 234 0.08 -23.22 1.61
N ASN A 235 -0.42 -22.85 0.43
CA ASN A 235 -1.06 -21.56 0.20
C ASN A 235 -2.34 -21.70 -0.63
N VAL A 236 -3.26 -20.75 -0.48
CA VAL A 236 -4.52 -20.75 -1.25
C VAL A 236 -4.37 -20.04 -2.59
N ASP A 237 -3.50 -19.04 -2.68
CA ASP A 237 -3.18 -18.33 -3.93
C ASP A 237 -1.87 -18.85 -4.55
N TRP A 238 -1.98 -19.61 -5.64
CA TRP A 238 -0.84 -20.27 -6.28
C TRP A 238 -0.24 -19.49 -7.46
N ALA A 239 -0.94 -18.45 -7.93
CA ALA A 239 -0.47 -17.62 -9.02
C ALA A 239 0.36 -16.46 -8.47
N HIS A 240 1.48 -16.09 -9.08
CA HIS A 240 1.72 -16.10 -10.51
C HIS A 240 2.83 -17.06 -10.93
N ASP A 241 2.67 -17.69 -12.09
CA ASP A 241 3.64 -18.64 -12.62
C ASP A 241 3.52 -18.87 -14.12
N TYR A 242 4.51 -19.57 -14.67
CA TYR A 242 4.46 -20.10 -16.01
C TYR A 242 5.16 -21.46 -16.12
N LEU A 243 4.71 -22.26 -17.08
CA LEU A 243 5.37 -23.51 -17.46
C LEU A 243 6.24 -23.27 -18.70
N ALA A 244 7.53 -23.58 -18.60
CA ALA A 244 8.45 -23.48 -19.74
C ALA A 244 8.03 -24.44 -20.88
N SER A 245 8.46 -24.14 -22.11
CA SER A 245 8.24 -25.00 -23.28
C SER A 245 8.62 -26.45 -23.03
N ASN A 246 7.99 -27.36 -23.79
CA ASN A 246 8.18 -28.81 -23.71
C ASN A 246 7.85 -29.42 -22.32
N ASN A 247 7.05 -28.72 -21.50
CA ASN A 247 6.71 -29.15 -20.14
C ASN A 247 7.93 -29.36 -19.22
N PHE A 248 9.04 -28.65 -19.47
CA PHE A 248 10.29 -28.94 -18.77
C PHE A 248 10.23 -28.61 -17.27
N GLN A 249 9.86 -27.39 -16.91
CA GLN A 249 9.77 -26.94 -15.52
C GLN A 249 8.86 -25.73 -15.37
N LYS A 250 8.30 -25.56 -14.18
CA LYS A 250 7.41 -24.46 -13.84
C LYS A 250 8.15 -23.43 -12.98
N PHE A 251 8.06 -22.16 -13.35
CA PHE A 251 8.64 -21.06 -12.61
C PHE A 251 7.56 -20.34 -11.82
N ARG A 252 7.73 -20.20 -10.51
CA ARG A 252 6.68 -19.66 -9.62
C ARG A 252 7.23 -18.59 -8.69
N VAL A 253 6.36 -17.64 -8.31
CA VAL A 253 6.63 -16.73 -7.19
C VAL A 253 6.56 -17.45 -5.83
N THR A 254 5.76 -18.52 -5.74
CA THR A 254 5.68 -19.39 -4.54
C THR A 254 7.00 -20.10 -4.23
N ASN A 255 7.92 -20.18 -5.20
CA ASN A 255 9.23 -20.83 -5.06
C ASN A 255 10.32 -19.88 -4.56
N TRP A 256 9.98 -18.63 -4.27
CA TRP A 256 10.88 -17.71 -3.59
C TRP A 256 11.16 -18.22 -2.17
N SER A 257 12.42 -18.54 -1.86
CA SER A 257 12.86 -18.91 -0.50
C SER A 257 12.81 -17.73 0.48
N THR A 258 12.93 -16.52 -0.07
CA THR A 258 12.58 -15.25 0.55
C THR A 258 12.09 -14.34 -0.57
N CYS A 259 11.16 -13.44 -0.27
CA CYS A 259 10.73 -12.45 -1.23
C CYS A 259 11.93 -11.62 -1.74
N PRO A 260 12.24 -11.59 -3.06
CA PRO A 260 13.43 -10.91 -3.57
C PRO A 260 13.39 -9.41 -3.29
N ASN A 261 12.23 -8.80 -3.50
CA ASN A 261 11.96 -7.40 -3.22
C ASN A 261 10.50 -7.24 -2.81
N TYR A 262 10.25 -6.38 -1.83
CA TYR A 262 8.90 -6.11 -1.36
C TYR A 262 8.75 -4.71 -0.80
N GLU A 263 7.50 -4.29 -0.70
CA GLU A 263 7.05 -3.06 -0.08
C GLU A 263 5.80 -3.35 0.72
N VAL A 264 5.78 -2.85 1.96
CA VAL A 264 4.70 -3.06 2.90
C VAL A 264 4.32 -1.72 3.48
N ILE A 265 3.06 -1.37 3.32
CA ILE A 265 2.46 -0.16 3.89
C ILE A 265 1.36 -0.62 4.84
N LYS A 266 1.40 -0.10 6.06
CA LYS A 266 0.43 -0.39 7.11
C LYS A 266 -0.15 0.91 7.62
N GLY A 267 -1.46 0.97 7.75
CA GLY A 267 -2.13 2.08 8.39
C GLY A 267 -3.61 1.79 8.64
N PRO A 268 -4.34 2.80 9.13
CA PRO A 268 -5.70 2.62 9.62
C PRO A 268 -6.74 2.49 8.52
N VAL A 269 -6.42 2.78 7.26
CA VAL A 269 -7.35 2.69 6.13
C VAL A 269 -7.07 1.46 5.29
N CYS A 270 -5.79 1.23 4.98
CA CYS A 270 -5.38 0.14 4.12
C CYS A 270 -4.05 -0.49 4.56
N VAL A 271 -3.92 -1.77 4.24
CA VAL A 271 -2.67 -2.51 4.30
C VAL A 271 -2.34 -2.98 2.89
N TYR A 272 -1.15 -2.67 2.45
CA TYR A 272 -0.67 -2.95 1.11
C TYR A 272 0.60 -3.80 1.22
N VAL A 273 0.65 -4.88 0.45
CA VAL A 273 1.80 -5.79 0.38
C VAL A 273 2.12 -6.06 -1.07
N ARG A 274 3.15 -5.40 -1.59
CA ARG A 274 3.69 -5.59 -2.94
C ARG A 274 4.98 -6.38 -2.89
N ARG A 275 5.14 -7.29 -3.85
CA ARG A 275 6.33 -8.14 -4.02
C ARG A 275 6.66 -8.30 -5.48
N TRP A 276 7.94 -8.30 -5.81
CA TRP A 276 8.37 -8.43 -7.21
C TRP A 276 9.74 -9.09 -7.39
N GLY A 277 9.91 -9.69 -8.55
CA GLY A 277 11.16 -10.30 -8.98
C GLY A 277 10.96 -11.31 -10.10
N PHE A 278 12.02 -12.05 -10.42
CA PHE A 278 11.93 -13.19 -11.33
C PHE A 278 11.44 -14.42 -10.57
N PRO A 279 10.45 -15.18 -11.09
CA PRO A 279 9.98 -16.40 -10.45
C PRO A 279 11.07 -17.49 -10.47
N HIS A 280 11.04 -18.39 -9.49
CA HIS A 280 12.06 -19.42 -9.30
C HIS A 280 11.66 -20.77 -9.90
N SER A 281 12.67 -21.49 -10.41
CA SER A 281 12.58 -22.92 -10.77
C SER A 281 12.41 -23.79 -9.51
N PRO A 282 11.88 -25.03 -9.62
CA PRO A 282 11.84 -25.98 -8.51
C PRO A 282 13.24 -26.38 -7.99
N ILE A 283 14.30 -26.14 -8.78
CA ILE A 283 15.70 -26.43 -8.41
C ILE A 283 16.58 -25.17 -8.45
N HIS A 284 16.00 -24.01 -8.13
CA HIS A 284 16.75 -22.77 -7.96
C HIS A 284 17.92 -22.94 -6.96
N PRO A 285 19.13 -22.40 -7.22
CA PRO A 285 19.47 -21.47 -8.31
C PRO A 285 19.97 -22.12 -9.61
N LEU A 286 19.89 -23.45 -9.78
CA LEU A 286 20.44 -24.12 -10.99
C LEU A 286 19.83 -23.55 -12.29
N PHE A 287 18.55 -23.19 -12.27
CA PHE A 287 17.89 -22.47 -13.37
C PHE A 287 17.29 -21.15 -12.89
N SER A 288 17.88 -20.03 -13.31
CA SER A 288 17.49 -18.66 -12.92
C SER A 288 17.35 -17.70 -14.13
N PRO A 289 16.44 -17.95 -15.08
CA PRO A 289 16.31 -17.13 -16.26
C PRO A 289 15.65 -15.77 -15.96
N SER A 290 16.34 -14.68 -16.26
CA SER A 290 15.78 -13.31 -16.24
C SER A 290 14.99 -13.02 -17.54
N ARG A 291 13.81 -13.64 -17.68
CA ARG A 291 12.97 -13.53 -18.90
C ARG A 291 11.60 -12.92 -18.66
N MET A 292 11.00 -13.17 -17.51
CA MET A 292 9.71 -12.58 -17.14
C MET A 292 9.75 -12.10 -15.69
N HIS A 293 9.67 -10.79 -15.52
CA HIS A 293 9.56 -10.15 -14.22
C HIS A 293 8.10 -10.19 -13.77
N ILE A 294 7.85 -10.53 -12.50
CA ILE A 294 6.51 -10.64 -11.93
C ILE A 294 6.42 -9.71 -10.72
N ASP A 295 5.33 -8.96 -10.67
CA ASP A 295 4.94 -8.07 -9.57
C ASP A 295 3.52 -8.45 -9.12
N VAL A 296 3.34 -8.66 -7.81
CA VAL A 296 2.06 -9.01 -7.21
C VAL A 296 1.82 -8.12 -5.99
N THR A 297 0.63 -7.55 -5.91
CA THR A 297 0.22 -6.65 -4.82
C THR A 297 -1.10 -7.11 -4.23
N TYR A 298 -1.18 -7.20 -2.90
CA TYR A 298 -2.45 -7.27 -2.17
C TYR A 298 -2.77 -5.94 -1.51
N LYS A 299 -4.04 -5.54 -1.55
CA LYS A 299 -4.58 -4.39 -0.80
C LYS A 299 -5.78 -4.81 0.03
N PHE A 300 -5.66 -4.66 1.33
CA PHE A 300 -6.71 -4.93 2.33
C PHE A 300 -7.19 -3.60 2.90
N TYR A 301 -8.48 -3.49 3.18
CA TYR A 301 -9.10 -2.24 3.62
C TYR A 301 -9.88 -2.43 4.92
N ALA A 302 -9.89 -1.38 5.73
CA ALA A 302 -10.77 -1.28 6.89
C ALA A 302 -12.24 -1.38 6.46
N GLY A 303 -13.07 -2.07 7.24
CA GLY A 303 -14.52 -2.13 7.04
C GLY A 303 -15.05 -2.90 5.81
N LEU A 304 -14.19 -3.34 4.87
CA LEU A 304 -14.64 -3.89 3.58
C LEU A 304 -14.56 -5.42 3.49
N PRO A 305 -15.56 -6.09 2.88
CA PRO A 305 -15.65 -7.55 2.80
C PRO A 305 -14.83 -8.16 1.66
N TYR A 306 -13.89 -7.40 1.10
CA TYR A 306 -13.04 -7.84 0.00
C TYR A 306 -11.62 -7.32 0.16
N PHE A 307 -10.70 -7.92 -0.58
CA PHE A 307 -9.36 -7.37 -0.83
C PHE A 307 -9.10 -7.32 -2.34
N ILE A 308 -8.13 -6.50 -2.74
CA ILE A 308 -7.70 -6.39 -4.14
C ILE A 308 -6.39 -7.15 -4.32
N LYS A 309 -6.27 -7.92 -5.41
CA LYS A 309 -4.99 -8.41 -5.94
C LYS A 309 -4.72 -7.72 -7.26
N GLU A 310 -3.56 -7.10 -7.38
CA GLU A 310 -3.02 -6.57 -8.63
C GLU A 310 -1.82 -7.43 -9.03
N GLY A 311 -1.66 -7.68 -10.33
CA GLY A 311 -0.58 -8.49 -10.87
C GLY A 311 -0.05 -7.87 -12.16
N ARG A 312 1.27 -7.84 -12.32
CA ARG A 312 1.94 -7.42 -13.55
C ARG A 312 3.02 -8.43 -13.91
N MET A 313 3.01 -8.89 -15.16
CA MET A 313 4.07 -9.72 -15.72
C MET A 313 4.71 -9.01 -16.91
N GLU A 314 6.01 -8.81 -16.87
CA GLU A 314 6.76 -8.10 -17.91
C GLU A 314 7.79 -9.02 -18.55
N VAL A 315 7.73 -9.13 -19.87
CA VAL A 315 8.66 -9.95 -20.63
C VAL A 315 9.89 -9.13 -20.97
N ILE A 316 11.03 -9.59 -20.47
CA ILE A 316 12.34 -8.94 -20.64
C ILE A 316 13.09 -9.48 -21.85
N LYS A 317 12.83 -10.74 -22.22
CA LYS A 317 13.50 -11.42 -23.35
C LYS A 317 12.50 -12.29 -24.08
N ASP A 318 12.68 -12.44 -25.38
CA ASP A 318 11.88 -13.34 -26.21
C ASP A 318 11.97 -14.78 -25.69
N PHE A 319 10.82 -15.43 -25.52
CA PHE A 319 10.75 -16.84 -25.18
C PHE A 319 9.38 -17.44 -25.48
N GLU A 320 9.36 -18.76 -25.63
CA GLU A 320 8.14 -19.55 -25.69
C GLU A 320 7.90 -20.21 -24.33
N LEU A 321 6.63 -20.37 -23.98
CA LEU A 321 6.18 -21.06 -22.77
C LEU A 321 5.01 -21.98 -23.14
N ASN A 322 4.64 -22.95 -22.32
CA ASN A 322 3.45 -23.77 -22.58
C ASN A 322 2.16 -23.02 -22.18
N TYR A 323 2.11 -22.59 -20.92
CA TYR A 323 1.03 -21.75 -20.39
C TYR A 323 1.53 -20.85 -19.26
N LEU A 324 0.77 -19.81 -18.97
CA LEU A 324 0.99 -18.81 -17.93
C LEU A 324 -0.30 -18.64 -17.12
N ARG A 325 -0.15 -18.51 -15.80
CA ARG A 325 -1.24 -18.38 -14.84
C ARG A 325 -1.03 -17.18 -13.94
N ASP A 326 -2.09 -16.41 -13.77
CA ASP A 326 -2.13 -15.17 -13.00
C ASP A 326 -3.23 -15.17 -11.94
N ASP A 327 -4.20 -16.09 -12.02
CA ASP A 327 -5.23 -16.29 -11.00
C ASP A 327 -5.48 -17.79 -10.75
N GLU A 328 -4.96 -18.34 -9.65
CA GLU A 328 -5.21 -19.73 -9.25
C GLU A 328 -5.46 -19.83 -7.75
N TRP A 329 -6.61 -20.40 -7.40
CA TRP A 329 -7.09 -20.51 -6.03
C TRP A 329 -7.45 -21.93 -5.70
N VAL A 330 -6.92 -22.45 -4.60
CA VAL A 330 -7.08 -23.86 -4.18
C VAL A 330 -7.53 -23.92 -2.72
N PHE A 331 -8.64 -24.60 -2.48
CA PHE A 331 -9.24 -24.77 -1.15
C PHE A 331 -9.49 -26.24 -0.84
N SER A 332 -8.98 -26.65 0.32
CA SER A 332 -9.24 -27.98 0.85
C SER A 332 -10.51 -27.99 1.69
N GLY A 333 -11.16 -29.16 1.78
CA GLY A 333 -12.24 -29.39 2.74
C GLY A 333 -13.68 -29.23 2.22
N TYR A 334 -13.91 -29.16 0.90
CA TYR A 334 -15.25 -29.14 0.29
C TYR A 334 -16.24 -28.19 1.00
N ALA A 335 -15.77 -26.99 1.33
CA ALA A 335 -16.52 -26.03 2.13
C ALA A 335 -17.69 -25.38 1.37
N PHE A 336 -17.64 -25.37 0.05
CA PHE A 336 -18.68 -24.81 -0.80
C PHE A 336 -19.57 -25.89 -1.43
N THR A 337 -20.81 -25.56 -1.74
CA THR A 337 -21.77 -26.49 -2.35
C THR A 337 -22.04 -26.16 -3.82
N ASP A 338 -21.80 -24.91 -4.21
CA ASP A 338 -22.23 -24.36 -5.50
C ASP A 338 -21.18 -23.40 -6.06
N THR A 339 -21.27 -23.14 -7.36
CA THR A 339 -20.40 -22.24 -8.12
C THR A 339 -21.17 -21.03 -8.60
N VAL A 340 -20.45 -19.92 -8.76
CA VAL A 340 -20.91 -18.73 -9.48
C VAL A 340 -19.90 -18.32 -10.54
N TRP A 341 -20.38 -17.67 -11.58
CA TRP A 341 -19.55 -17.05 -12.59
C TRP A 341 -20.20 -15.79 -13.15
N ILE A 342 -19.39 -14.86 -13.65
CA ILE A 342 -19.82 -13.61 -14.24
C ILE A 342 -19.44 -13.63 -15.71
N ASP A 343 -20.38 -13.34 -16.60
CA ASP A 343 -20.11 -13.24 -18.04
C ASP A 343 -19.50 -11.87 -18.43
N SER A 344 -19.12 -11.72 -19.71
CA SER A 344 -18.60 -10.47 -20.27
C SER A 344 -19.57 -9.29 -20.22
N ASP A 345 -20.88 -9.55 -20.18
CA ASP A 345 -21.91 -8.53 -19.99
C ASP A 345 -22.04 -8.09 -18.51
N GLY A 346 -21.33 -8.77 -17.60
CA GLY A 346 -21.31 -8.48 -16.17
C GLY A 346 -22.47 -9.09 -15.39
N LYS A 347 -23.20 -10.03 -15.99
CA LYS A 347 -24.30 -10.75 -15.34
C LYS A 347 -23.75 -11.94 -14.56
N LEU A 348 -24.21 -12.09 -13.32
CA LEU A 348 -23.87 -13.22 -12.47
C LEU A 348 -24.80 -14.41 -12.73
N HIS A 349 -24.21 -15.58 -12.86
CA HIS A 349 -24.86 -16.87 -13.03
C HIS A 349 -24.43 -17.83 -11.92
N GLU A 350 -25.33 -18.73 -11.57
CA GLU A 350 -25.08 -19.83 -10.63
C GLU A 350 -24.99 -21.15 -11.40
N GLY A 351 -24.14 -22.06 -10.94
CA GLY A 351 -23.96 -23.39 -11.54
C GLY A 351 -22.81 -23.46 -12.54
N GLU A 352 -22.87 -24.46 -13.43
CA GLU A 352 -21.80 -24.78 -14.36
C GLU A 352 -21.59 -23.68 -15.42
N VAL A 353 -20.33 -23.51 -15.83
CA VAL A 353 -19.95 -22.62 -16.94
C VAL A 353 -20.19 -23.36 -18.26
N PRO A 354 -21.08 -22.86 -19.15
CA PRO A 354 -21.29 -23.45 -20.46
C PRO A 354 -20.00 -23.41 -21.29
N SER A 355 -19.82 -24.39 -22.18
CA SER A 355 -18.62 -24.48 -23.05
C SER A 355 -18.37 -23.21 -23.87
N SER A 356 -19.42 -22.45 -24.22
CA SER A 356 -19.31 -21.18 -24.94
C SER A 356 -18.68 -20.03 -24.14
N HIS A 357 -18.66 -20.14 -22.80
CA HIS A 357 -18.15 -19.10 -21.88
C HIS A 357 -16.84 -19.50 -21.18
N GLN A 358 -16.28 -20.69 -21.47
CA GLN A 358 -15.10 -21.21 -20.78
C GLN A 358 -13.84 -20.31 -20.86
N ASP A 359 -13.80 -19.41 -21.84
CA ASP A 359 -12.71 -18.44 -22.06
C ASP A 359 -13.19 -16.97 -22.04
N ASP A 360 -14.43 -16.71 -21.60
CA ASP A 360 -15.08 -15.39 -21.58
C ASP A 360 -15.76 -15.12 -20.23
N LEU A 361 -15.01 -15.35 -19.15
CA LEU A 361 -15.43 -15.10 -17.77
C LEU A 361 -14.95 -13.73 -17.29
N TRP A 362 -15.71 -13.07 -16.42
CA TRP A 362 -15.31 -11.81 -15.76
C TRP A 362 -15.47 -11.85 -14.26
N GLY A 363 -15.55 -13.06 -13.74
CA GLY A 363 -15.60 -13.39 -12.33
C GLY A 363 -15.98 -14.84 -12.14
N VAL A 364 -15.47 -15.44 -11.08
CA VAL A 364 -15.69 -16.85 -10.73
C VAL A 364 -15.70 -16.97 -9.21
N GLY A 365 -16.37 -17.99 -8.70
CA GLY A 365 -16.34 -18.22 -7.27
C GLY A 365 -17.18 -19.38 -6.83
N PHE A 366 -17.28 -19.45 -5.51
CA PHE A 366 -18.03 -20.49 -4.82
C PHE A 366 -18.91 -19.87 -3.75
N PHE A 367 -19.98 -20.58 -3.42
CA PHE A 367 -20.78 -20.30 -2.24
C PHE A 367 -21.33 -21.59 -1.62
N ASN A 368 -21.71 -21.50 -0.35
CA ASN A 368 -22.39 -22.56 0.37
C ASN A 368 -23.85 -22.15 0.63
N GLN A 369 -24.82 -22.95 0.18
CA GLN A 369 -26.24 -22.62 0.34
C GLN A 369 -26.70 -22.55 1.80
N GLN A 370 -26.08 -23.31 2.70
CA GLN A 370 -26.47 -23.43 4.11
C GLN A 370 -25.76 -22.39 4.98
N SER A 371 -24.43 -22.40 4.96
CA SER A 371 -23.65 -21.45 5.76
C SER A 371 -23.68 -20.04 5.17
N ARG A 372 -23.91 -19.92 3.86
CA ARG A 372 -23.81 -18.68 3.07
C ARG A 372 -22.40 -18.16 2.91
N ASP A 373 -21.36 -18.91 3.33
CA ASP A 373 -19.98 -18.51 3.04
C ASP A 373 -19.77 -18.47 1.52
N ALA A 374 -19.10 -17.44 1.03
CA ALA A 374 -18.77 -17.32 -0.37
C ALA A 374 -17.37 -16.73 -0.55
N PHE A 375 -16.69 -17.17 -1.60
CA PHE A 375 -15.42 -16.61 -2.05
C PHE A 375 -15.52 -16.40 -3.55
N ILE A 376 -15.57 -15.13 -3.96
CA ILE A 376 -15.87 -14.74 -5.34
C ILE A 376 -14.80 -13.77 -5.84
N ALA A 377 -14.09 -14.16 -6.90
CA ALA A 377 -13.23 -13.27 -7.66
C ALA A 377 -14.06 -12.47 -8.65
N ILE A 378 -13.93 -11.15 -8.60
CA ILE A 378 -14.49 -10.19 -9.55
C ILE A 378 -13.30 -9.61 -10.32
N TRP A 379 -13.25 -9.86 -11.62
CA TRP A 379 -12.16 -9.38 -12.47
C TRP A 379 -12.49 -7.97 -12.96
N LEU A 380 -11.62 -7.01 -12.63
CA LEU A 380 -11.90 -5.57 -12.82
C LEU A 380 -11.16 -5.01 -14.02
N GLU A 381 -9.88 -5.34 -14.15
CA GLU A 381 -9.03 -4.86 -15.24
C GLU A 381 -8.09 -5.96 -15.65
N HIS A 382 -8.13 -6.37 -16.91
CA HIS A 382 -7.21 -7.31 -17.52
C HIS A 382 -6.72 -6.72 -18.84
N GLN A 383 -5.43 -6.50 -18.97
CA GLN A 383 -4.83 -5.85 -20.14
C GLN A 383 -3.57 -6.58 -20.57
N ALA A 384 -3.34 -6.59 -21.88
CA ALA A 384 -2.12 -7.08 -22.48
C ALA A 384 -1.59 -6.03 -23.47
N GLU A 385 -0.31 -5.67 -23.33
CA GLU A 385 0.40 -4.81 -24.25
C GLU A 385 1.37 -5.67 -25.07
N ASN A 386 1.40 -5.47 -26.40
CA ASN A 386 2.22 -6.26 -27.32
C ASN A 386 1.95 -7.78 -27.25
N PHE A 387 0.70 -8.17 -26.98
CA PHE A 387 0.25 -9.57 -27.00
C PHE A 387 -1.26 -9.63 -27.26
N ASP A 388 -1.66 -10.42 -28.26
CA ASP A 388 -3.00 -10.31 -28.85
C ASP A 388 -4.08 -11.15 -28.15
N VAL A 389 -3.70 -12.12 -27.32
CA VAL A 389 -4.65 -13.13 -26.82
C VAL A 389 -4.54 -13.27 -25.31
N LEU A 390 -5.53 -12.76 -24.58
CA LEU A 390 -5.67 -12.96 -23.14
C LEU A 390 -6.92 -13.79 -22.87
N TYR A 391 -6.74 -15.00 -22.34
CA TYR A 391 -7.86 -15.89 -22.04
C TYR A 391 -8.49 -15.58 -20.68
N HIS A 392 -9.81 -15.46 -20.68
CA HIS A 392 -10.62 -15.32 -19.48
C HIS A 392 -11.17 -16.68 -19.05
N SER A 393 -10.24 -17.60 -18.76
CA SER A 393 -10.52 -18.99 -18.42
C SER A 393 -10.51 -19.26 -16.91
N GLY A 394 -10.79 -20.50 -16.51
CA GLY A 394 -10.74 -20.92 -15.11
C GLY A 394 -12.11 -21.06 -14.48
N ALA A 395 -13.01 -21.80 -15.13
CA ALA A 395 -14.28 -22.18 -14.54
C ALA A 395 -14.08 -22.84 -13.15
N PRO A 396 -14.84 -22.42 -12.13
CA PRO A 396 -14.71 -22.95 -10.78
C PRO A 396 -15.11 -24.42 -10.73
N THR A 397 -14.31 -25.24 -10.04
CA THR A 397 -14.48 -26.68 -9.92
C THR A 397 -14.69 -27.06 -8.46
N LEU A 398 -15.83 -27.69 -8.14
CA LEU A 398 -16.16 -28.14 -6.79
C LEU A 398 -15.39 -29.42 -6.36
N ASN A 399 -14.85 -30.17 -7.32
CA ASN A 399 -14.13 -31.39 -7.03
C ASN A 399 -12.98 -31.64 -8.02
N TYR A 400 -11.77 -31.30 -7.61
CA TYR A 400 -10.52 -31.63 -8.26
C TYR A 400 -9.78 -32.68 -7.43
N ASN A 401 -9.43 -33.80 -8.08
CA ASN A 401 -8.78 -34.92 -7.41
C ASN A 401 -7.44 -34.47 -6.79
N GLY A 402 -7.27 -34.71 -5.49
CA GLY A 402 -6.07 -34.35 -4.72
C GLY A 402 -6.01 -32.92 -4.17
N HIS A 403 -6.93 -32.02 -4.56
CA HIS A 403 -6.92 -30.62 -4.13
C HIS A 403 -8.25 -30.09 -3.57
N GLY A 404 -9.39 -30.70 -3.87
CA GLY A 404 -10.70 -30.23 -3.40
C GLY A 404 -11.33 -29.22 -4.35
N GLN A 405 -11.49 -27.98 -3.92
CA GLN A 405 -12.20 -26.93 -4.68
C GLN A 405 -11.20 -25.93 -5.24
N LEU A 406 -11.27 -25.63 -6.53
CA LEU A 406 -10.32 -24.71 -7.15
C LEU A 406 -10.84 -24.01 -8.41
N TRP A 407 -10.18 -22.94 -8.78
CA TRP A 407 -10.12 -22.48 -10.16
C TRP A 407 -8.69 -22.10 -10.55
N SER A 408 -8.41 -22.12 -11.85
CA SER A 408 -7.07 -21.87 -12.40
C SER A 408 -7.22 -21.17 -13.74
N ARG A 409 -6.95 -19.87 -13.79
CA ARG A 409 -6.99 -19.06 -15.01
C ARG A 409 -5.67 -19.19 -15.74
N TRP A 410 -5.74 -19.66 -16.99
CA TRP A 410 -4.59 -19.74 -17.87
C TRP A 410 -4.65 -18.57 -18.84
N ALA A 411 -4.15 -17.41 -18.40
CA ALA A 411 -4.18 -16.16 -19.16
C ALA A 411 -3.55 -16.28 -20.55
N ALA A 412 -2.53 -17.12 -20.69
CA ALA A 412 -1.96 -17.50 -21.97
C ALA A 412 -1.70 -19.02 -21.97
N ARG A 413 -2.04 -19.71 -23.07
CA ARG A 413 -1.89 -21.16 -23.24
C ARG A 413 -1.73 -21.53 -24.71
N ASN A 414 -1.50 -22.80 -25.00
CA ASN A 414 -1.24 -23.34 -26.34
C ASN A 414 0.07 -22.85 -26.96
N SER A 415 1.15 -22.92 -26.18
CA SER A 415 2.50 -22.54 -26.60
C SER A 415 2.64 -21.08 -27.10
N PRO A 416 2.20 -20.07 -26.31
CA PRO A 416 2.33 -18.69 -26.72
C PRO A 416 3.80 -18.27 -26.82
N ARG A 417 4.09 -17.40 -27.79
CA ARG A 417 5.40 -16.78 -27.97
C ARG A 417 5.34 -15.34 -27.47
N PHE A 418 6.18 -15.04 -26.50
CA PHE A 418 6.30 -13.72 -25.93
C PHE A 418 7.52 -13.00 -26.50
N ARG A 419 7.37 -11.69 -26.73
CA ARG A 419 8.45 -10.80 -27.15
C ARG A 419 8.86 -9.92 -26.00
N ALA A 420 10.13 -9.52 -25.97
CA ALA A 420 10.61 -8.49 -25.05
C ALA A 420 9.73 -7.23 -25.19
N GLY A 421 9.32 -6.66 -24.06
CA GLY A 421 8.39 -5.53 -24.00
C GLY A 421 6.90 -5.92 -23.98
N THR A 422 6.53 -7.20 -24.04
CA THR A 422 5.16 -7.63 -23.70
C THR A 422 4.89 -7.40 -22.21
N SER A 423 3.72 -6.84 -21.89
CA SER A 423 3.26 -6.69 -20.51
C SER A 423 1.84 -7.25 -20.34
N LEU A 424 1.60 -7.95 -19.25
CA LEU A 424 0.26 -8.41 -18.84
C LEU A 424 -0.06 -7.75 -17.50
N ARG A 425 -1.25 -7.18 -17.37
CA ARG A 425 -1.74 -6.55 -16.14
C ARG A 425 -3.08 -7.13 -15.75
N GLN A 426 -3.25 -7.38 -14.45
CA GLN A 426 -4.53 -7.73 -13.88
C GLN A 426 -4.84 -6.98 -12.57
N LYS A 427 -6.13 -6.76 -12.32
CA LYS A 427 -6.68 -6.28 -11.06
C LYS A 427 -7.98 -7.01 -10.77
N ASN A 428 -8.03 -7.71 -9.64
CA ASN A 428 -9.17 -8.48 -9.18
C ASN A 428 -9.57 -8.07 -7.77
N ALA A 429 -10.86 -8.10 -7.48
CA ALA A 429 -11.39 -8.05 -6.12
C ALA A 429 -11.85 -9.44 -5.69
N TYR A 430 -11.48 -9.86 -4.48
CA TYR A 430 -11.88 -11.14 -3.90
C TYR A 430 -12.85 -10.89 -2.76
N LEU A 431 -14.12 -11.15 -3.01
CA LEU A 431 -15.24 -10.92 -2.09
C LEU A 431 -15.44 -12.12 -1.16
N ILE A 432 -15.59 -11.82 0.12
CA ILE A 432 -15.64 -12.76 1.25
C ILE A 432 -16.98 -12.57 2.02
N SER A 433 -17.93 -11.86 1.41
CA SER A 433 -19.24 -11.55 1.98
C SER A 433 -20.18 -12.76 1.93
N PRO A 434 -21.15 -12.88 2.85
CA PRO A 434 -22.18 -13.90 2.75
C PRO A 434 -22.97 -13.81 1.44
N TYR A 435 -23.25 -14.95 0.80
CA TYR A 435 -24.07 -15.02 -0.40
C TYR A 435 -25.47 -15.53 -0.07
N PHE A 436 -26.46 -14.66 -0.21
CA PHE A 436 -27.87 -15.00 0.01
C PHE A 436 -28.51 -15.41 -1.31
N VAL A 437 -29.14 -16.58 -1.37
CA VAL A 437 -29.76 -17.08 -2.63
C VAL A 437 -30.76 -16.09 -3.25
N GLN A 438 -31.44 -15.26 -2.43
CA GLN A 438 -32.45 -14.31 -2.92
C GLN A 438 -31.87 -12.98 -3.42
N SER A 439 -30.75 -12.51 -2.85
CA SER A 439 -30.20 -11.17 -3.10
C SER A 439 -28.74 -11.15 -3.54
N GLY A 440 -27.99 -12.22 -3.32
CA GLY A 440 -26.56 -12.35 -3.54
C GLY A 440 -26.13 -12.05 -4.97
N ARG A 441 -26.92 -12.44 -5.97
CA ARG A 441 -26.66 -12.05 -7.38
C ARG A 441 -26.59 -10.54 -7.53
N LYS A 442 -27.62 -9.84 -7.03
CA LYS A 442 -27.70 -8.38 -7.11
C LYS A 442 -26.58 -7.74 -6.30
N GLU A 443 -26.33 -8.19 -5.07
CA GLU A 443 -25.29 -7.64 -4.19
C GLU A 443 -23.90 -7.74 -4.82
N VAL A 444 -23.54 -8.90 -5.39
CA VAL A 444 -22.25 -9.08 -6.08
C VAL A 444 -22.17 -8.21 -7.34
N GLN A 445 -23.27 -8.10 -8.09
CA GLN A 445 -23.33 -7.23 -9.27
C GLN A 445 -23.20 -5.75 -8.90
N ASP A 446 -23.84 -5.29 -7.83
CA ASP A 446 -23.72 -3.92 -7.32
C ASP A 446 -22.28 -3.62 -6.87
N VAL A 447 -21.63 -4.56 -6.16
CA VAL A 447 -20.22 -4.46 -5.76
C VAL A 447 -19.32 -4.37 -6.98
N ARG A 448 -19.49 -5.26 -7.98
CA ARG A 448 -18.72 -5.23 -9.23
C ARG A 448 -18.91 -3.90 -9.97
N LEU A 449 -20.16 -3.45 -10.10
CA LEU A 449 -20.47 -2.21 -10.78
C LEU A 449 -19.82 -1.02 -10.07
N SER A 450 -19.79 -1.04 -8.73
CA SER A 450 -19.10 -0.04 -7.92
C SER A 450 -17.59 -0.03 -8.17
N LEU A 451 -16.95 -1.20 -8.14
CA LEU A 451 -15.50 -1.34 -8.33
C LEU A 451 -15.02 -0.99 -9.75
N LEU A 452 -15.86 -1.20 -10.76
CA LEU A 452 -15.59 -0.81 -12.15
C LEU A 452 -15.81 0.69 -12.41
N ASN A 453 -16.57 1.37 -11.53
CA ASN A 453 -16.90 2.79 -11.64
C ASN A 453 -16.57 3.49 -10.33
N PRO A 454 -15.27 3.61 -9.99
CA PRO A 454 -14.84 4.28 -8.76
C PRO A 454 -15.31 5.74 -8.75
N LEU A 455 -15.45 6.31 -7.56
CA LEU A 455 -15.81 7.71 -7.36
C LEU A 455 -14.93 8.65 -8.19
N LYS A 456 -15.54 9.56 -8.93
CA LYS A 456 -14.82 10.56 -9.72
C LYS A 456 -14.31 11.67 -8.81
N VAL A 457 -13.02 11.98 -8.89
CA VAL A 457 -12.39 13.02 -8.08
C VAL A 457 -12.25 14.28 -8.93
N ASN A 458 -12.84 15.37 -8.47
CA ASN A 458 -12.72 16.70 -9.07
C ASN A 458 -11.96 17.63 -8.12
N ALA A 459 -10.86 18.20 -8.61
CA ALA A 459 -9.98 19.12 -7.89
C ALA A 459 -10.25 20.60 -8.19
N GLU A 460 -10.94 20.91 -9.30
CA GLU A 460 -11.25 22.27 -9.73
C GLU A 460 -12.55 22.74 -9.08
N ILE A 461 -12.45 23.21 -7.84
CA ILE A 461 -13.60 23.64 -7.04
C ILE A 461 -13.54 25.15 -6.83
N ASN A 462 -14.56 25.85 -7.32
CA ASN A 462 -14.78 27.24 -6.97
C ASN A 462 -15.67 27.31 -5.72
N LEU A 463 -15.03 27.45 -4.55
CA LEU A 463 -15.73 27.56 -3.27
C LEU A 463 -16.73 28.72 -3.21
N GLU A 464 -16.50 29.81 -3.96
CA GLU A 464 -17.41 30.95 -4.02
C GLU A 464 -18.74 30.63 -4.72
N ASN A 465 -18.66 29.88 -5.82
CA ASN A 465 -19.82 29.43 -6.59
C ASN A 465 -20.53 28.25 -5.95
N GLU A 466 -19.82 27.48 -5.11
CA GLU A 466 -20.37 26.30 -4.47
C GLU A 466 -21.18 26.69 -3.24
N PHE A 467 -20.65 27.47 -2.27
CA PHE A 467 -21.40 27.90 -1.08
C PHE A 467 -20.78 29.09 -0.32
N PHE A 468 -21.43 30.28 -0.34
CA PHE A 468 -21.32 31.32 0.72
C PHE A 468 -22.67 31.76 1.32
N HIS A 469 -23.77 31.09 0.98
CA HIS A 469 -25.08 31.46 1.50
C HIS A 469 -25.56 30.39 2.48
N GLN A 470 -25.41 30.70 3.78
CA GLN A 470 -25.92 29.99 4.96
C GLN A 470 -25.04 28.86 5.53
N ILE A 471 -23.80 29.18 5.96
CA ILE A 471 -23.08 28.32 6.92
C ILE A 471 -23.55 28.68 8.34
N PRO A 472 -24.14 27.76 9.12
CA PRO A 472 -24.53 28.02 10.51
C PRO A 472 -23.30 28.33 11.38
N SER A 473 -23.45 29.23 12.34
CA SER A 473 -22.38 29.75 13.21
C SER A 473 -21.79 28.77 14.23
N LYS A 474 -22.04 27.45 14.10
CA LYS A 474 -21.57 26.45 15.07
C LYS A 474 -21.15 25.16 14.37
N SER A 475 -19.85 25.00 14.15
CA SER A 475 -19.22 23.69 13.97
C SER A 475 -19.03 23.05 15.35
N ARG A 476 -19.46 21.80 15.51
CA ARG A 476 -19.14 20.97 16.69
C ARG A 476 -18.37 19.75 16.22
N GLY A 477 -17.13 20.00 15.84
CA GLY A 477 -16.09 19.01 15.66
C GLY A 477 -14.77 19.68 15.99
N ARG A 478 -13.86 18.98 16.64
CA ARG A 478 -12.45 19.38 16.73
C ARG A 478 -11.69 18.27 16.05
N LEU A 479 -10.70 18.61 15.22
CA LEU A 479 -9.70 17.64 14.78
C LEU A 479 -9.23 16.81 15.97
N VAL A 480 -9.00 15.51 15.78
CA VAL A 480 -8.40 14.60 16.75
C VAL A 480 -6.99 15.11 17.06
N THR A 481 -6.96 16.11 17.92
CA THR A 481 -5.81 16.67 18.60
C THR A 481 -6.02 16.17 20.00
N LYS A 482 -5.50 14.99 20.28
CA LYS A 482 -5.45 14.52 21.65
C LYS A 482 -4.44 15.47 22.30
N THR A 483 -4.81 16.63 22.83
CA THR A 483 -4.08 17.34 23.91
C THR A 483 -4.78 18.59 24.41
N GLU A 484 -4.64 18.83 25.72
CA GLU A 484 -4.71 20.11 26.41
C GLU A 484 -3.91 21.22 25.68
N ASN A 485 -4.17 22.51 26.00
CA ASN A 485 -3.48 23.67 25.44
C ASN A 485 -1.98 23.64 25.76
N THR A 486 -1.21 22.91 24.95
CA THR A 486 0.21 22.60 25.13
C THR A 486 1.06 23.15 23.98
N THR A 487 0.49 23.99 23.11
CA THR A 487 1.17 24.52 21.91
C THR A 487 2.49 25.20 22.26
N ALA A 488 2.53 26.01 23.32
CA ALA A 488 3.74 26.70 23.77
C ALA A 488 4.84 25.72 24.24
N ILE A 489 4.47 24.67 24.99
CA ILE A 489 5.44 23.67 25.45
C ILE A 489 5.90 22.77 24.31
N LYS A 490 5.03 22.42 23.34
CA LYS A 490 5.39 21.66 22.14
C LYS A 490 6.46 22.35 21.30
N GLN A 491 6.35 23.65 21.09
CA GLN A 491 7.39 24.43 20.39
C GLN A 491 8.75 24.32 21.10
N SER A 492 8.74 24.39 22.44
CA SER A 492 9.96 24.24 23.25
C SER A 492 10.54 22.82 23.17
N VAL A 493 9.69 21.79 23.15
CA VAL A 493 10.10 20.39 22.96
C VAL A 493 10.75 20.18 21.60
N TRP A 494 10.11 20.62 20.50
CA TRP A 494 10.69 20.50 19.15
C TRP A 494 12.02 21.25 19.01
N LYS A 495 12.14 22.43 19.63
CA LYS A 495 13.41 23.18 19.69
C LYS A 495 14.50 22.41 20.45
N ALA A 496 14.15 21.80 21.58
CA ALA A 496 15.08 20.97 22.35
C ALA A 496 15.51 19.72 21.57
N LEU A 497 14.59 19.05 20.87
CA LEU A 497 14.90 17.90 20.02
C LEU A 497 15.87 18.27 18.90
N ARG A 498 15.72 19.44 18.25
CA ARG A 498 16.67 19.94 17.24
C ARG A 498 18.10 20.15 17.76
N SER A 499 18.29 20.24 19.08
CA SER A 499 19.62 20.34 19.69
C SER A 499 20.32 18.99 19.92
N VAL A 500 19.60 17.87 19.72
CA VAL A 500 20.16 16.53 19.88
C VAL A 500 20.72 16.05 18.55
N ARG A 501 22.05 15.85 18.51
CA ARG A 501 22.79 15.41 17.32
C ARG A 501 22.97 13.89 17.30
N ASP A 502 22.98 13.31 16.12
CA ASP A 502 23.50 11.96 15.89
C ASP A 502 25.03 12.04 15.78
N GLU A 503 25.72 11.67 16.87
CA GLU A 503 27.18 11.76 17.01
C GLU A 503 27.95 10.82 16.06
N MET A 504 27.25 9.93 15.33
CA MET A 504 27.85 9.14 14.25
C MET A 504 28.20 9.98 13.01
N PHE A 505 27.69 11.22 12.93
CA PHE A 505 28.04 12.19 11.91
C PHE A 505 29.03 13.24 12.46
N TYR A 506 30.33 13.03 12.22
CA TYR A 506 31.37 13.85 12.85
C TYR A 506 31.54 15.27 12.29
N ALA A 507 31.15 15.50 11.04
CA ALA A 507 31.42 16.75 10.32
C ALA A 507 30.16 17.51 9.87
N VAL A 508 28.98 16.90 10.00
CA VAL A 508 27.70 17.50 9.56
C VAL A 508 26.77 17.68 10.75
N ASP A 509 25.96 18.73 10.73
CA ASP A 509 24.98 19.01 11.78
C ASP A 509 23.71 18.15 11.60
N ALA A 510 23.83 16.85 11.89
CA ALA A 510 22.75 15.88 11.77
C ALA A 510 21.96 15.76 13.08
N ASN A 511 20.87 16.52 13.23
CA ASN A 511 20.00 16.42 14.41
C ASN A 511 18.80 15.51 14.17
N VAL A 512 18.26 14.93 15.25
CA VAL A 512 17.19 13.91 15.18
C VAL A 512 15.90 14.38 14.50
N VAL A 513 15.64 15.69 14.46
CA VAL A 513 14.46 16.26 13.79
C VAL A 513 14.69 16.40 12.30
N ASP A 514 15.82 17.01 11.90
CA ASP A 514 16.13 17.21 10.47
C ASP A 514 16.49 15.92 9.74
N MET A 515 16.97 14.93 10.49
CA MET A 515 17.15 13.57 10.00
C MET A 515 15.84 12.78 9.88
N GLY A 516 14.71 13.32 10.33
CA GLY A 516 13.40 12.65 10.25
C GLY A 516 13.26 11.43 11.17
N TYR A 517 14.01 11.36 12.27
CA TYR A 517 13.96 10.23 13.21
C TYR A 517 12.76 10.30 14.16
N ILE A 518 12.26 11.50 14.45
CA ILE A 518 11.11 11.69 15.34
C ILE A 518 9.80 11.54 14.56
N TYR A 519 9.04 10.50 14.87
CA TYR A 519 7.75 10.21 14.24
C TYR A 519 6.61 10.94 14.94
N ASP A 520 6.60 10.92 16.27
CA ASP A 520 5.55 11.59 17.06
C ASP A 520 6.09 12.20 18.36
N VAL A 521 5.40 13.25 18.82
CA VAL A 521 5.61 13.90 20.10
C VAL A 521 4.24 14.20 20.72
N SER A 522 3.89 13.50 21.79
CA SER A 522 2.67 13.76 22.55
C SER A 522 2.98 14.16 23.99
N ILE A 523 2.12 15.02 24.56
CA ILE A 523 2.30 15.56 25.92
C ILE A 523 1.01 15.36 26.70
N ARG A 524 1.03 14.64 27.83
CA ARG A 524 -0.15 14.44 28.69
C ARG A 524 0.25 14.69 30.16
N GLY A 525 -0.36 15.67 30.82
CA GLY A 525 -0.11 15.91 32.26
C GLY A 525 1.36 16.05 32.64
N GLY A 526 2.18 16.71 31.82
CA GLY A 526 3.63 16.85 32.06
C GLY A 526 4.48 15.61 31.75
N ILE A 527 3.92 14.58 31.12
CA ILE A 527 4.66 13.43 30.58
C ILE A 527 4.79 13.63 29.07
N ILE A 528 6.02 13.60 28.57
CA ILE A 528 6.30 13.62 27.13
C ILE A 528 6.49 12.18 26.65
N HIS A 529 5.81 11.81 25.58
CA HIS A 529 6.01 10.55 24.88
C HIS A 529 6.51 10.83 23.47
N ILE A 530 7.64 10.19 23.13
CA ILE A 530 8.29 10.31 21.83
C ILE A 530 8.25 8.95 21.15
N LEU A 531 7.70 8.92 19.95
CA LEU A 531 7.86 7.81 19.02
C LEU A 531 8.97 8.18 18.05
N MET A 532 10.00 7.35 17.93
CA MET A 532 11.10 7.58 16.99
C MET A 532 11.53 6.30 16.26
N THR A 533 12.32 6.47 15.21
CA THR A 533 12.90 5.38 14.41
C THR A 533 14.40 5.58 14.21
N MET A 534 15.05 4.61 13.56
CA MET A 534 16.42 4.69 13.07
C MET A 534 16.51 4.15 11.63
N PRO A 535 17.51 4.56 10.82
CA PRO A 535 17.65 4.08 9.45
C PRO A 535 17.78 2.56 9.29
N HIS A 536 18.32 1.85 10.30
CA HIS A 536 18.47 0.39 10.27
C HIS A 536 18.62 -0.22 11.67
N ARG A 537 18.33 -1.53 11.78
CA ARG A 537 18.40 -2.32 13.03
C ARG A 537 19.83 -2.56 13.54
N GLY A 538 20.86 -2.38 12.70
CA GLY A 538 22.27 -2.52 13.05
C GLY A 538 22.83 -1.49 14.04
N ARG A 539 22.00 -0.60 14.62
CA ARG A 539 22.39 0.36 15.67
C ARG A 539 21.82 -0.09 17.04
N PRO A 540 22.42 -1.10 17.71
CA PRO A 540 21.81 -1.82 18.84
C PRO A 540 21.77 -1.05 20.17
N LYS A 541 22.34 0.15 20.27
CA LYS A 541 22.35 0.95 21.50
C LYS A 541 21.63 2.28 21.31
N TYR A 542 20.30 2.28 21.31
CA TYR A 542 19.52 3.52 21.20
C TYR A 542 19.79 4.57 22.30
N GLY A 543 20.43 4.17 23.41
CA GLY A 543 20.75 5.05 24.52
C GLY A 543 21.58 6.29 24.15
N PHE A 544 22.43 6.23 23.12
CA PHE A 544 23.24 7.40 22.73
C PHE A 544 22.41 8.54 22.12
N ILE A 545 21.22 8.27 21.56
CA ILE A 545 20.27 9.31 21.13
C ILE A 545 19.17 9.50 22.18
N ALA A 546 18.61 8.41 22.72
CA ALA A 546 17.49 8.47 23.62
C ALA A 546 17.83 9.14 24.97
N ASN A 547 19.04 8.96 25.50
CA ASN A 547 19.43 9.59 26.77
C ASN A 547 19.61 11.12 26.61
N PRO A 548 20.33 11.63 25.59
CA PRO A 548 20.34 13.07 25.32
C PRO A 548 18.95 13.67 25.11
N ILE A 549 18.04 12.97 24.43
CA ILE A 549 16.63 13.40 24.30
C ILE A 549 16.00 13.58 25.69
N ARG A 550 16.06 12.55 26.55
CA ARG A 550 15.51 12.61 27.92
C ARG A 550 16.12 13.75 28.72
N ASP A 551 17.45 13.86 28.72
CA ASP A 551 18.20 14.86 29.49
C ASP A 551 17.88 16.31 29.08
N ARG A 552 17.59 16.54 27.80
CA ARG A 552 17.21 17.87 27.30
C ARG A 552 15.76 18.20 27.65
N LEU A 553 14.86 17.22 27.52
CA LEU A 553 13.42 17.44 27.70
C LEU A 553 12.99 17.49 29.16
N LEU A 554 13.64 16.75 30.06
CA LEU A 554 13.40 16.82 31.51
C LEU A 554 13.77 18.17 32.13
N LYS A 555 14.52 19.02 31.41
CA LYS A 555 14.88 20.38 31.84
C LYS A 555 13.82 21.43 31.49
N LEU A 556 12.77 21.05 30.76
CA LEU A 556 11.68 21.96 30.42
C LEU A 556 10.71 22.08 31.61
N ASP A 557 10.27 23.30 31.87
CA ASP A 557 9.34 23.59 32.97
C ASP A 557 8.04 22.80 32.81
N GLY A 558 7.59 22.17 33.90
CA GLY A 558 6.36 21.38 33.94
C GLY A 558 6.48 19.94 33.42
N ILE A 559 7.67 19.51 32.98
CA ILE A 559 7.92 18.13 32.58
C ILE A 559 8.35 17.28 33.77
N ARG A 560 7.66 16.15 33.97
CA ARG A 560 7.89 15.19 35.05
C ARG A 560 8.57 13.93 34.57
N GLU A 561 8.29 13.52 33.33
CA GLU A 561 8.76 12.26 32.76
C GLU A 561 8.86 12.35 31.24
N VAL A 562 9.82 11.62 30.67
CA VAL A 562 10.05 11.52 29.22
C VAL A 562 10.21 10.05 28.84
N ILE A 563 9.25 9.55 28.05
CA ILE A 563 9.22 8.20 27.51
C ILE A 563 9.64 8.27 26.04
N VAL A 564 10.55 7.39 25.64
CA VAL A 564 11.06 7.33 24.26
C VAL A 564 10.93 5.89 23.79
N ASP A 565 10.04 5.69 22.81
CA ASP A 565 9.75 4.40 22.19
C ASP A 565 10.29 4.35 20.77
N PHE A 566 10.68 3.15 20.35
CA PHE A 566 11.24 2.89 19.03
C PHE A 566 10.28 2.08 18.17
N THR A 567 10.13 2.49 16.91
CA THR A 567 9.40 1.75 15.88
C THR A 567 10.26 1.54 14.63
N TRP A 568 9.99 0.45 13.92
CA TRP A 568 10.53 0.16 12.58
C TRP A 568 9.50 0.39 11.48
N GLU A 569 8.26 0.68 11.86
CA GLU A 569 7.12 0.78 10.97
C GLU A 569 6.40 2.11 11.20
N PRO A 570 6.21 2.91 10.13
CA PRO A 570 6.81 2.74 8.80
C PRO A 570 8.34 2.82 8.83
N LYS A 571 9.02 2.22 7.85
CA LYS A 571 10.48 2.33 7.72
C LYS A 571 10.92 3.78 7.53
N TRP A 572 12.13 4.10 8.00
CA TRP A 572 12.75 5.39 7.70
C TRP A 572 13.15 5.43 6.22
N SER A 573 12.91 6.56 5.56
CA SER A 573 13.38 6.81 4.19
C SER A 573 13.94 8.25 4.08
N PRO A 574 14.78 8.54 3.07
CA PRO A 574 15.29 9.88 2.79
C PRO A 574 14.18 10.92 2.56
N ALA A 575 12.96 10.52 2.18
CA ALA A 575 11.82 11.42 2.05
C ALA A 575 11.51 12.19 3.36
N ARG A 576 11.80 11.58 4.51
CA ARG A 576 11.59 12.19 5.85
C ARG A 576 12.60 13.27 6.22
N LEU A 577 13.69 13.42 5.46
CA LEU A 577 14.62 14.52 5.68
C LEU A 577 13.90 15.85 5.50
N THR A 578 14.16 16.80 6.39
CA THR A 578 13.79 18.19 6.18
C THR A 578 14.73 18.81 5.15
N ASP A 579 14.39 19.98 4.61
CA ASP A 579 15.29 20.70 3.69
C ASP A 579 16.66 20.98 4.33
N ALA A 580 16.70 21.21 5.64
CA ALA A 580 17.95 21.39 6.38
C ALA A 580 18.76 20.08 6.44
N GLY A 581 18.10 18.94 6.70
CA GLY A 581 18.73 17.61 6.68
C GLY A 581 19.28 17.25 5.30
N ARG A 582 18.51 17.51 4.23
CA ARG A 582 18.97 17.31 2.84
C ARG A 582 20.22 18.12 2.53
N ARG A 583 20.21 19.43 2.85
CA ARG A 583 21.38 20.30 2.67
C ARG A 583 22.59 19.78 3.44
N ALA A 584 22.41 19.36 4.69
CA ALA A 584 23.49 18.82 5.51
C ALA A 584 24.11 17.54 4.92
N MET A 585 23.30 16.70 4.27
CA MET A 585 23.74 15.48 3.58
C MET A 585 24.21 15.72 2.15
N GLY A 586 24.13 16.95 1.65
CA GLY A 586 24.49 17.30 0.28
C GLY A 586 23.49 16.81 -0.77
N LEU A 587 22.23 16.57 -0.39
CA LEU A 587 21.15 16.09 -1.26
C LEU A 587 20.25 17.21 -1.81
N SER A 588 20.69 18.47 -1.74
CA SER A 588 19.85 19.64 -2.09
C SER A 588 19.50 19.79 -3.58
N PHE A 589 20.00 18.89 -4.43
CA PHE A 589 19.73 18.84 -5.87
C PHE A 589 18.71 17.76 -6.27
N LEU A 590 18.31 16.91 -5.31
CA LEU A 590 17.20 15.95 -5.43
C LEU A 590 15.93 16.62 -4.87
#